data_AF-R7Q2I6-F1
#
_entry.id   AF-R7Q2I6-F1
#
_cell.length_a   1.000
_cell.length_b   1.000
_cell.length_c   1.000
_cell.angle_alpha   90.00
_cell.angle_beta   90.00
_cell.angle_gamma   90.00
#
_symmetry.space_group_name_H-M   'P 1'
#
loop_
_entity.id
_entity.type
_entity.pdbx_description
1 polymer ?
#
loop_
_entity_poly.entity_id
_entity_poly.type
_entity_poly.pdbx_seq_one_letter_code
_entity_poly.pdbx_strand_id
1 'polypeptide(L)'
;MPSQRELRAAGRGDLAEAISKFHGGFREAAKRLGFTPRKKKDFFYDSFSNLARELYSFASEVGEESVMPSTALIQARGRTDLAAAIRKYNGMSKVSQRLGLQYRVRTREAFKDWDIFRRSLVAFIERHGTAGEIPSCRSLTNFGRSDLYQGILHHGGPRAVSDRMELKRNFYQDFHNVGKELLDFIKTHGTEGVMPTENDFLEIGRSSLNLGVSKFGHSHVAQRLGLSEPLQSTQIALDTLLQRSLNLWEYCECDGDTEER
;
A
#
# COMPACT_ATOMS: atom_id res chain seq x y z
N MET A 1 14.44 -6.00 11.85
CA MET A 1 15.39 -7.11 11.95
C MET A 1 14.76 -8.42 11.49
N PRO A 2 15.38 -9.15 10.54
CA PRO A 2 14.99 -10.50 10.15
C PRO A 2 15.05 -11.49 11.33
N SER A 3 14.16 -12.47 11.35
CA SER A 3 14.19 -13.52 12.38
C SER A 3 15.28 -14.55 12.12
N GLN A 4 15.70 -15.28 13.15
CA GLN A 4 16.64 -16.40 13.01
C GLN A 4 16.17 -17.43 11.97
N ARG A 5 14.84 -17.68 11.92
CA ARG A 5 14.24 -18.59 10.95
C ARG A 5 14.32 -18.04 9.52
N GLU A 6 14.12 -16.74 9.33
CA GLU A 6 14.25 -16.08 8.02
C GLU A 6 15.68 -16.12 7.51
N LEU A 7 16.67 -15.86 8.37
CA LEU A 7 18.09 -15.95 8.00
C LEU A 7 18.48 -17.39 7.60
N ARG A 8 18.03 -18.39 8.34
CA ARG A 8 18.28 -19.80 8.00
C ARG A 8 17.57 -20.22 6.72
N ALA A 9 16.31 -19.79 6.51
CA ALA A 9 15.58 -20.07 5.28
C ALA A 9 16.22 -19.40 4.06
N ALA A 10 16.88 -18.26 4.23
CA ALA A 10 17.66 -17.58 3.20
C ALA A 10 19.08 -18.17 3.02
N GLY A 11 19.40 -19.32 3.64
CA GLY A 11 20.72 -19.95 3.57
C GLY A 11 21.81 -19.22 4.38
N ARG A 12 21.46 -18.17 5.12
CA ARG A 12 22.38 -17.34 5.92
C ARG A 12 22.42 -17.76 7.39
N GLY A 13 22.64 -19.06 7.61
CA GLY A 13 22.78 -19.63 8.96
C GLY A 13 24.01 -19.09 9.69
N ASP A 14 25.07 -18.79 8.94
CA ASP A 14 26.30 -18.13 9.37
C ASP A 14 26.02 -16.81 10.12
N LEU A 15 25.20 -15.94 9.52
CA LEU A 15 24.83 -14.65 10.11
C LEU A 15 23.98 -14.83 11.38
N ALA A 16 23.04 -15.78 11.35
CA ALA A 16 22.22 -16.07 12.51
C ALA A 16 23.05 -16.54 13.72
N GLU A 17 24.11 -17.32 13.45
CA GLU A 17 25.03 -17.81 14.46
C GLU A 17 25.98 -16.72 14.95
N ALA A 18 26.52 -15.90 14.05
CA ALA A 18 27.35 -14.76 14.40
C ALA A 18 26.61 -13.74 15.28
N ILE A 19 25.37 -13.41 14.92
CA ILE A 19 24.49 -12.53 15.72
C ILE A 19 24.29 -13.09 17.14
N SER A 20 24.07 -14.40 17.24
CA SER A 20 23.81 -15.06 18.52
C SER A 20 25.06 -15.14 19.41
N LYS A 21 26.23 -15.45 18.83
CA LYS A 21 27.48 -15.64 19.58
C LYS A 21 28.24 -14.36 19.88
N PHE A 22 28.32 -13.44 18.92
CA PHE A 22 29.23 -12.29 19.01
C PHE A 22 28.55 -10.94 19.23
N HIS A 23 27.25 -10.84 18.95
CA HIS A 23 26.53 -9.56 18.98
C HIS A 23 25.45 -9.48 20.07
N GLY A 24 25.51 -10.36 21.08
CA GLY A 24 24.57 -10.34 22.21
C GLY A 24 23.15 -10.80 21.87
N GLY A 25 22.99 -11.52 20.75
CA GLY A 25 21.70 -12.01 20.27
C GLY A 25 20.93 -11.00 19.42
N PHE A 26 19.83 -11.48 18.83
CA PHE A 26 19.03 -10.72 17.86
C PHE A 26 18.45 -9.43 18.44
N ARG A 27 18.19 -9.36 19.74
CA ARG A 27 17.63 -8.15 20.37
C ARG A 27 18.64 -7.01 20.44
N GLU A 28 19.86 -7.30 20.87
CA GLU A 28 20.92 -6.29 20.97
C GLU A 28 21.44 -5.90 19.59
N ALA A 29 21.58 -6.86 18.68
CA ALA A 29 21.89 -6.57 17.29
C ALA A 29 20.81 -5.67 16.64
N ALA A 30 19.52 -5.91 16.91
CA ALA A 30 18.45 -5.03 16.42
C ALA A 30 18.61 -3.60 16.93
N LYS A 31 18.87 -3.45 18.23
CA LYS A 31 19.03 -2.14 18.88
C LYS A 31 20.23 -1.37 18.31
N ARG A 32 21.36 -2.04 18.11
CA ARG A 32 22.59 -1.44 17.54
C ARG A 32 22.43 -1.05 16.08
N LEU A 33 21.66 -1.83 15.32
CA LEU A 33 21.37 -1.57 13.91
C LEU A 33 20.20 -0.59 13.70
N GLY A 34 19.65 0.00 14.78
CA GLY A 34 18.52 0.93 14.69
C GLY A 34 17.20 0.27 14.27
N PHE A 35 17.10 -1.07 14.30
CA PHE A 35 15.87 -1.75 13.99
C PHE A 35 14.85 -1.56 15.10
N THR A 36 13.65 -1.10 14.73
CA THR A 36 12.51 -1.10 15.63
C THR A 36 12.06 -2.53 15.93
N PRO A 37 11.67 -2.84 17.18
CA PRO A 37 11.18 -4.16 17.53
C PRO A 37 9.94 -4.52 16.70
N ARG A 38 9.97 -5.70 16.05
CA ARG A 38 8.86 -6.18 15.19
C ARG A 38 7.55 -6.35 15.94
N LYS A 39 7.61 -6.68 17.23
CA LYS A 39 6.46 -6.72 18.13
C LYS A 39 6.47 -5.48 19.01
N LYS A 40 5.32 -4.79 19.04
CA LYS A 40 5.02 -3.78 20.06
C LYS A 40 5.11 -4.43 21.44
N LYS A 41 5.55 -3.68 22.44
CA LYS A 41 5.59 -4.16 23.83
C LYS A 41 4.19 -4.62 24.26
N ASP A 42 4.12 -5.57 25.18
CA ASP A 42 2.86 -5.91 25.83
C ASP A 42 2.25 -4.62 26.42
N PHE A 43 0.93 -4.50 26.35
CA PHE A 43 0.18 -3.32 26.80
C PHE A 43 0.52 -2.00 26.06
N PHE A 44 1.19 -2.04 24.90
CA PHE A 44 1.50 -0.83 24.14
C PHE A 44 0.27 0.05 23.85
N TYR A 45 -0.87 -0.59 23.58
CA TYR A 45 -2.15 0.09 23.33
C TYR A 45 -2.94 0.45 24.58
N ASP A 46 -2.42 0.19 25.78
CA ASP A 46 -3.04 0.62 27.04
C ASP A 46 -2.88 2.12 27.28
N SER A 47 -1.94 2.75 26.56
CA SER A 47 -1.90 4.20 26.41
C SER A 47 -2.74 4.63 25.22
N PHE A 48 -3.74 5.48 25.48
CA PHE A 48 -4.58 6.03 24.42
C PHE A 48 -3.76 6.89 23.45
N SER A 49 -2.69 7.55 23.90
CA SER A 49 -1.81 8.36 23.05
C SER A 49 -1.10 7.51 21.99
N ASN A 50 -0.74 6.27 22.32
CA ASN A 50 -0.16 5.34 21.34
C ASN A 50 -1.20 4.90 20.31
N LEU A 51 -2.43 4.61 20.74
CA LEU A 51 -3.53 4.32 19.83
C LEU A 51 -3.81 5.52 18.91
N ALA A 52 -3.90 6.72 19.47
CA ALA A 52 -4.16 7.96 18.75
C ALA A 52 -3.12 8.19 17.64
N ARG A 53 -1.83 8.13 17.99
CA ARG A 53 -0.73 8.31 17.03
C ARG A 53 -0.80 7.30 15.89
N GLU A 54 -0.99 6.02 16.21
CA GLU A 54 -1.05 4.98 15.18
C GLU A 54 -2.30 5.09 14.31
N LEU A 55 -3.42 5.54 14.88
CA LEU A 55 -4.65 5.73 14.14
C LEU A 55 -4.59 6.95 13.21
N TYR A 56 -3.94 8.04 13.63
CA TYR A 56 -3.67 9.18 12.75
C TYR A 56 -2.70 8.83 11.63
N SER A 57 -1.62 8.11 11.92
CA SER A 57 -0.70 7.60 10.90
C SER A 57 -1.47 6.76 9.89
N PHE A 58 -2.26 5.80 10.36
CA PHE A 58 -3.06 4.95 9.51
C PHE A 58 -4.09 5.74 8.70
N ALA A 59 -4.76 6.72 9.29
CA ALA A 59 -5.73 7.58 8.62
C ALA A 59 -5.08 8.40 7.50
N SER A 60 -3.87 8.94 7.73
CA SER A 60 -3.10 9.62 6.69
C SER A 60 -2.66 8.67 5.58
N GLU A 61 -2.15 7.48 5.93
CA GLU A 61 -1.74 6.45 4.97
C GLU A 61 -2.88 6.01 4.03
N VAL A 62 -4.14 6.02 4.48
CA VAL A 62 -5.30 5.65 3.67
C VAL A 62 -6.03 6.85 3.03
N GLY A 63 -5.53 8.08 3.25
CA GLY A 63 -6.15 9.31 2.76
C GLY A 63 -7.47 9.70 3.46
N GLU A 64 -7.69 9.22 4.69
CA GLU A 64 -8.83 9.53 5.56
C GLU A 64 -8.40 10.38 6.78
N GLU A 65 -7.51 11.37 6.63
CA GLU A 65 -6.89 12.14 7.73
C GLU A 65 -7.86 12.69 8.80
N SER A 66 -9.04 13.14 8.38
CA SER A 66 -10.07 13.71 9.27
C SER A 66 -11.27 12.78 9.51
N VAL A 67 -11.21 11.54 9.01
CA VAL A 67 -12.34 10.58 9.06
C VAL A 67 -11.90 9.34 9.82
N MET A 68 -12.78 8.84 10.68
CA MET A 68 -12.50 7.61 11.42
C MET A 68 -12.44 6.42 10.45
N PRO A 69 -11.29 5.72 10.35
CA PRO A 69 -11.16 4.55 9.48
C PRO A 69 -12.09 3.43 9.95
N SER A 70 -12.77 2.77 9.01
CA SER A 70 -13.67 1.67 9.35
C SER A 70 -12.90 0.45 9.87
N THR A 71 -13.54 -0.37 10.71
CA THR A 71 -12.95 -1.65 11.17
C THR A 71 -12.57 -2.56 10.01
N ALA A 72 -13.41 -2.60 8.98
CA ALA A 72 -13.17 -3.40 7.77
C ALA A 72 -11.91 -2.92 7.02
N LEU A 73 -11.71 -1.61 6.89
CA LEU A 73 -10.52 -1.03 6.24
C LEU A 73 -9.24 -1.37 7.03
N ILE A 74 -9.29 -1.20 8.35
CA ILE A 74 -8.17 -1.53 9.25
C ILE A 74 -7.81 -3.01 9.13
N GLN A 75 -8.80 -3.90 9.12
CA GLN A 75 -8.60 -5.33 8.97
C GLN A 75 -8.10 -5.71 7.57
N ALA A 76 -8.63 -5.08 6.52
CA ALA A 76 -8.18 -5.30 5.13
C ALA A 76 -6.71 -4.93 4.94
N ARG A 77 -6.21 -3.93 5.67
CA ARG A 77 -4.79 -3.55 5.72
C ARG A 77 -3.96 -4.35 6.73
N GLY A 78 -4.51 -5.43 7.29
CA GLY A 78 -3.80 -6.33 8.22
C GLY A 78 -3.58 -5.78 9.62
N ARG A 79 -4.12 -4.60 9.96
CA ARG A 79 -3.96 -3.93 11.25
C ARG A 79 -4.97 -4.41 12.29
N THR A 80 -5.09 -5.72 12.46
CA THR A 80 -6.01 -6.33 13.44
C THR A 80 -5.69 -5.93 14.88
N ASP A 81 -4.44 -5.57 15.16
CA ASP A 81 -3.95 -5.01 16.41
C ASP A 81 -4.65 -3.67 16.75
N LEU A 82 -4.77 -2.76 15.78
CA LEU A 82 -5.51 -1.50 15.93
C LEU A 82 -7.01 -1.75 16.14
N ALA A 83 -7.60 -2.67 15.38
CA ALA A 83 -9.01 -3.01 15.54
C ALA A 83 -9.30 -3.56 16.95
N ALA A 84 -8.39 -4.36 17.52
CA ALA A 84 -8.48 -4.85 18.88
C ALA A 84 -8.32 -3.73 19.92
N ALA A 85 -7.34 -2.85 19.73
CA ALA A 85 -7.12 -1.70 20.60
C ALA A 85 -8.34 -0.78 20.65
N ILE A 86 -8.96 -0.48 19.51
CA ILE A 86 -10.16 0.37 19.44
C ILE A 86 -11.33 -0.24 20.24
N ARG A 87 -11.52 -1.57 20.17
CA ARG A 87 -12.54 -2.24 21.00
C ARG A 87 -12.29 -2.08 22.49
N LYS A 88 -11.02 -2.08 22.92
CA LYS A 88 -10.64 -1.84 24.33
C LYS A 88 -11.05 -0.46 24.84
N TYR A 89 -11.09 0.54 23.96
CA TYR A 89 -11.56 1.91 24.27
C TYR A 89 -13.02 2.16 23.87
N ASN A 90 -13.88 1.16 24.08
CA ASN A 90 -15.33 1.26 23.90
C ASN A 90 -15.77 1.51 22.44
N GLY A 91 -14.93 1.13 21.47
CA GLY A 91 -15.27 1.09 20.06
C GLY A 91 -15.08 2.40 19.29
N MET A 92 -15.36 2.33 17.99
CA MET A 92 -15.05 3.38 17.00
C MET A 92 -15.67 4.74 17.31
N SER A 93 -16.92 4.76 17.78
CA SER A 93 -17.63 6.00 18.09
C SER A 93 -17.00 6.77 19.25
N LYS A 94 -16.54 6.09 20.30
CA LYS A 94 -15.92 6.75 21.46
C LYS A 94 -14.50 7.20 21.15
N VAL A 95 -13.75 6.38 20.41
CA VAL A 95 -12.40 6.75 19.97
C VAL A 95 -12.44 7.95 19.01
N SER A 96 -13.33 7.95 18.02
CA SER A 96 -13.49 9.08 17.09
C SER A 96 -13.86 10.38 17.79
N GLN A 97 -14.82 10.36 18.73
CA GLN A 97 -15.16 11.52 19.56
C GLN A 97 -13.95 12.06 20.31
N ARG A 98 -13.16 11.17 20.92
CA ARG A 98 -11.97 11.56 21.70
C ARG A 98 -10.83 12.10 20.82
N LEU A 99 -10.77 11.71 19.56
CA LEU A 99 -9.78 12.21 18.59
C LEU A 99 -10.29 13.39 17.76
N GLY A 100 -11.59 13.72 17.81
CA GLY A 100 -12.17 14.72 16.89
C GLY A 100 -12.24 14.25 15.44
N LEU A 101 -12.16 12.94 15.19
CA LEU A 101 -12.32 12.37 13.85
C LEU A 101 -13.81 12.30 13.48
N GLN A 102 -14.13 12.59 12.21
CA GLN A 102 -15.50 12.44 11.72
C GLN A 102 -15.90 10.96 11.72
N TYR A 103 -16.87 10.61 12.55
CA TYR A 103 -17.44 9.26 12.57
C TYR A 103 -18.65 9.18 11.65
N ARG A 104 -18.48 8.53 10.51
CA ARG A 104 -19.60 8.24 9.59
C ARG A 104 -20.31 6.99 10.08
N VAL A 105 -21.52 7.14 10.58
CA VAL A 105 -22.40 5.99 10.85
C VAL A 105 -22.81 5.41 9.50
N ARG A 106 -22.13 4.32 9.11
CA ARG A 106 -22.34 3.60 7.85
C ARG A 106 -23.28 2.43 8.11
N THR A 107 -24.57 2.70 8.33
CA THR A 107 -25.57 1.63 8.54
C THR A 107 -26.05 1.06 7.21
N ARG A 108 -26.18 -0.27 7.15
CA ARG A 108 -26.71 -0.99 5.98
C ARG A 108 -28.13 -0.50 5.64
N GLU A 109 -28.90 -0.13 6.65
CA GLU A 109 -30.25 0.40 6.52
C GLU A 109 -30.27 1.75 5.80
N ALA A 110 -29.31 2.63 6.05
CA ALA A 110 -29.26 3.95 5.41
C ALA A 110 -28.99 3.86 3.90
N PHE A 111 -28.29 2.82 3.44
CA PHE A 111 -28.01 2.61 2.01
C PHE A 111 -29.15 1.92 1.26
N LYS A 112 -30.25 1.60 1.92
CA LYS A 112 -31.51 1.27 1.23
C LYS A 112 -32.09 2.51 0.54
N ASP A 113 -31.85 3.69 1.10
CA ASP A 113 -32.18 4.96 0.46
C ASP A 113 -31.22 5.21 -0.71
N TRP A 114 -31.79 5.48 -1.90
CA TRP A 114 -31.03 5.68 -3.12
C TRP A 114 -30.14 6.92 -3.07
N ASP A 115 -30.61 8.04 -2.52
CA ASP A 115 -29.87 9.30 -2.54
C ASP A 115 -28.71 9.30 -1.55
N ILE A 116 -28.87 8.63 -0.40
CA ILE A 116 -27.78 8.40 0.55
C ILE A 116 -26.73 7.48 -0.08
N PHE A 117 -27.17 6.34 -0.66
CA PHE A 117 -26.29 5.40 -1.32
C PHE A 117 -25.54 6.04 -2.50
N ARG A 118 -26.25 6.71 -3.41
CA ARG A 118 -25.70 7.38 -4.60
C ARG A 118 -24.63 8.39 -4.22
N ARG A 119 -24.91 9.30 -3.27
CA ARG A 119 -23.92 10.30 -2.81
C ARG A 119 -22.66 9.63 -2.26
N SER A 120 -22.85 8.56 -1.49
CA SER A 120 -21.74 7.81 -0.89
C SER A 120 -20.90 7.05 -1.92
N LEU A 121 -21.54 6.50 -2.95
CA LEU A 121 -20.88 5.81 -4.05
C LEU A 121 -20.15 6.80 -4.97
N VAL A 122 -20.76 7.94 -5.31
CA VAL A 122 -20.11 9.02 -6.08
C VAL A 122 -18.88 9.54 -5.35
N ALA A 123 -19.00 9.89 -4.06
CA ALA A 123 -17.85 10.35 -3.27
C ALA A 123 -16.74 9.31 -3.14
N PHE A 124 -17.08 8.02 -3.22
CA PHE A 124 -16.09 6.95 -3.30
C PHE A 124 -15.41 6.90 -4.68
N ILE A 125 -16.19 6.99 -5.75
CA ILE A 125 -15.68 7.00 -7.13
C ILE A 125 -14.76 8.21 -7.36
N GLU A 126 -15.14 9.40 -6.91
CA GLU A 126 -14.33 10.62 -7.04
C GLU A 126 -12.99 10.53 -6.29
N ARG A 127 -12.98 9.88 -5.12
CA ARG A 127 -11.79 9.83 -4.26
C ARG A 127 -10.87 8.63 -4.57
N HIS A 128 -11.44 7.49 -4.97
CA HIS A 128 -10.71 6.21 -5.05
C HIS A 128 -11.04 5.39 -6.31
N GLY A 129 -12.04 5.78 -7.09
CA GLY A 129 -12.46 5.10 -8.31
C GLY A 129 -11.95 5.77 -9.58
N THR A 130 -12.25 5.15 -10.72
CA THR A 130 -12.14 5.78 -12.04
C THR A 130 -13.39 6.58 -12.34
N ALA A 131 -13.22 7.77 -12.94
CA ALA A 131 -14.32 8.66 -13.26
C ALA A 131 -15.35 7.97 -14.16
N GLY A 132 -16.59 7.86 -13.66
CA GLY A 132 -17.72 7.35 -14.43
C GLY A 132 -17.83 5.82 -14.46
N GLU A 133 -17.27 5.09 -13.51
CA GLU A 133 -17.34 3.61 -13.49
C GLU A 133 -17.88 3.06 -12.18
N ILE A 134 -18.50 1.88 -12.25
CA ILE A 134 -18.95 1.18 -11.05
C ILE A 134 -17.77 0.46 -10.37
N PRO A 135 -17.48 0.75 -9.08
CA PRO A 135 -16.41 0.08 -8.35
C PRO A 135 -16.61 -1.43 -8.26
N SER A 136 -15.52 -2.20 -8.39
CA SER A 136 -15.57 -3.65 -8.20
C SER A 136 -15.75 -4.01 -6.72
N CYS A 137 -16.33 -5.18 -6.46
CA CYS A 137 -16.48 -5.71 -5.09
C CYS A 137 -15.12 -5.79 -4.35
N ARG A 138 -14.06 -6.20 -5.05
CA ARG A 138 -12.71 -6.27 -4.48
C ARG A 138 -12.17 -4.89 -4.14
N SER A 139 -12.34 -3.90 -5.04
CA SER A 139 -11.94 -2.51 -4.77
C SER A 139 -12.67 -1.96 -3.54
N LEU A 140 -13.99 -2.09 -3.49
CA LEU A 140 -14.78 -1.68 -2.32
C LEU A 140 -14.31 -2.37 -1.03
N THR A 141 -14.07 -3.68 -1.07
CA THR A 141 -13.59 -4.45 0.10
C THR A 141 -12.22 -4.00 0.56
N ASN A 142 -11.29 -3.73 -0.36
CA ASN A 142 -9.94 -3.23 -0.03
C ASN A 142 -9.97 -1.88 0.69
N PHE A 143 -10.98 -1.06 0.40
CA PHE A 143 -11.22 0.21 1.09
C PHE A 143 -12.18 0.08 2.29
N GLY A 144 -12.52 -1.14 2.71
CA GLY A 144 -13.47 -1.39 3.81
C GLY A 144 -14.89 -0.90 3.54
N ARG A 145 -15.25 -0.74 2.27
CA ARG A 145 -16.55 -0.27 1.78
C ARG A 145 -17.48 -1.41 1.36
N SER A 146 -17.47 -2.50 2.13
CA SER A 146 -18.39 -3.63 1.90
C SER A 146 -19.86 -3.21 2.07
N ASP A 147 -20.12 -2.13 2.83
CA ASP A 147 -21.41 -1.46 2.94
C ASP A 147 -21.94 -0.98 1.58
N LEU A 148 -21.09 -0.33 0.77
CA LEU A 148 -21.44 0.08 -0.59
C LEU A 148 -21.71 -1.12 -1.49
N TYR A 149 -20.93 -2.19 -1.38
CA TYR A 149 -21.20 -3.40 -2.17
C TYR A 149 -22.56 -4.00 -1.84
N GLN A 150 -22.93 -4.05 -0.56
CA GLN A 150 -24.27 -4.46 -0.15
C GLN A 150 -25.36 -3.51 -0.65
N GLY A 151 -25.10 -2.20 -0.68
CA GLY A 151 -25.98 -1.22 -1.30
C GLY A 151 -26.16 -1.48 -2.80
N ILE A 152 -25.09 -1.77 -3.53
CA ILE A 152 -25.15 -2.15 -4.95
C ILE A 152 -26.06 -3.36 -5.15
N LEU A 153 -25.90 -4.41 -4.34
CA LEU A 153 -26.75 -5.60 -4.41
C LEU A 153 -28.22 -5.29 -4.10
N HIS A 154 -28.48 -4.42 -3.12
CA HIS A 154 -29.84 -4.03 -2.76
C HIS A 154 -30.55 -3.28 -3.89
N HIS A 155 -29.84 -2.40 -4.60
CA HIS A 155 -30.38 -1.60 -5.70
C HIS A 155 -30.40 -2.33 -7.05
N GLY A 156 -30.52 -3.66 -7.05
CA GLY A 156 -30.63 -4.48 -8.27
C GLY A 156 -29.30 -4.95 -8.85
N GLY A 157 -28.21 -4.83 -8.09
CA GLY A 157 -26.88 -5.29 -8.47
C GLY A 157 -26.10 -4.32 -9.35
N PRO A 158 -24.86 -4.68 -9.72
CA PRO A 158 -23.95 -3.78 -10.43
C PRO A 158 -24.51 -3.26 -11.76
N ARG A 159 -25.28 -4.09 -12.47
CA ARG A 159 -25.90 -3.71 -13.75
C ARG A 159 -26.93 -2.59 -13.58
N ALA A 160 -27.89 -2.77 -12.68
CA ALA A 160 -28.95 -1.80 -12.45
C ALA A 160 -28.40 -0.46 -11.94
N VAL A 161 -27.42 -0.50 -11.03
CA VAL A 161 -26.77 0.70 -10.51
C VAL A 161 -25.97 1.41 -11.59
N SER A 162 -25.23 0.66 -12.42
CA SER A 162 -24.46 1.22 -13.53
C SER A 162 -25.36 1.93 -14.54
N ASP A 163 -26.45 1.28 -14.95
CA ASP A 163 -27.41 1.85 -15.91
C ASP A 163 -28.09 3.10 -15.30
N ARG A 164 -28.44 3.06 -14.01
CA ARG A 164 -29.12 4.17 -13.30
C ARG A 164 -28.21 5.37 -13.02
N MET A 165 -26.89 5.15 -12.93
CA MET A 165 -25.91 6.20 -12.68
C MET A 165 -25.09 6.56 -13.92
N GLU A 166 -25.43 6.00 -15.08
CA GLU A 166 -24.71 6.15 -16.35
C GLU A 166 -23.21 5.82 -16.22
N LEU A 167 -22.89 4.84 -15.37
CA LEU A 167 -21.53 4.36 -15.16
C LEU A 167 -21.17 3.33 -16.24
N LYS A 168 -19.90 3.29 -16.63
CA LYS A 168 -19.35 2.29 -17.54
C LYS A 168 -19.16 0.95 -16.84
N ARG A 169 -19.39 -0.13 -17.60
CA ARG A 169 -19.16 -1.53 -17.19
C ARG A 169 -17.93 -2.06 -17.91
N ASN A 170 -17.23 -3.01 -17.27
CA ASN A 170 -16.17 -3.81 -17.92
C ASN A 170 -14.99 -3.01 -18.51
N PHE A 171 -14.73 -1.80 -18.07
CA PHE A 171 -13.66 -0.96 -18.65
C PHE A 171 -12.28 -1.59 -18.55
N TYR A 172 -11.94 -2.16 -17.40
CA TYR A 172 -10.71 -2.95 -17.23
C TYR A 172 -10.78 -4.37 -17.83
N GLN A 173 -11.84 -4.70 -18.57
CA GLN A 173 -11.83 -5.87 -19.47
C GLN A 173 -11.31 -5.52 -20.86
N ASP A 174 -11.17 -4.24 -21.17
CA ASP A 174 -10.59 -3.77 -22.42
C ASP A 174 -9.17 -3.30 -22.16
N PHE A 175 -8.21 -3.90 -22.87
CA PHE A 175 -6.80 -3.53 -22.77
C PHE A 175 -6.57 -2.06 -23.13
N HIS A 176 -7.29 -1.52 -24.12
CA HIS A 176 -7.12 -0.13 -24.55
C HIS A 176 -7.41 0.85 -23.41
N ASN A 177 -8.44 0.55 -22.62
CA ASN A 177 -8.83 1.36 -21.47
C ASN A 177 -7.83 1.24 -20.31
N VAL A 178 -7.35 0.02 -20.02
CA VAL A 178 -6.25 -0.18 -19.05
C VAL A 178 -5.00 0.59 -19.48
N GLY A 179 -4.61 0.48 -20.75
CA GLY A 179 -3.41 1.12 -21.28
C GLY A 179 -3.50 2.64 -21.23
N LYS A 180 -4.65 3.22 -21.61
CA LYS A 180 -4.87 4.66 -21.53
C LYS A 180 -4.75 5.18 -20.09
N GLU A 181 -5.48 4.58 -19.14
CA GLU A 181 -5.40 4.99 -17.72
C GLU A 181 -4.01 4.77 -17.14
N LEU A 182 -3.31 3.71 -17.54
CA LEU A 182 -1.96 3.45 -17.09
C LEU A 182 -0.99 4.52 -17.56
N LEU A 183 -1.10 4.96 -18.82
CA LEU A 183 -0.29 6.07 -19.34
C LEU A 183 -0.64 7.40 -18.66
N ASP A 184 -1.92 7.68 -18.44
CA ASP A 184 -2.37 8.87 -17.70
C ASP A 184 -1.86 8.85 -16.24
N PHE A 185 -1.87 7.68 -15.60
CA PHE A 185 -1.31 7.47 -14.27
C PHE A 185 0.20 7.71 -14.25
N ILE A 186 0.95 7.13 -15.20
CA ILE A 186 2.41 7.32 -15.31
C ILE A 186 2.73 8.80 -15.50
N LYS A 187 1.99 9.51 -16.35
CA LYS A 187 2.17 10.94 -16.60
C LYS A 187 1.97 11.80 -15.35
N THR A 188 1.03 11.41 -14.48
CA THR A 188 0.63 12.22 -13.32
C THR A 188 1.38 11.87 -12.04
N HIS A 189 1.75 10.60 -11.88
CA HIS A 189 2.24 10.05 -10.62
C HIS A 189 3.44 9.09 -10.75
N GLY A 190 3.80 8.68 -11.97
CA GLY A 190 4.86 7.71 -12.21
C GLY A 190 6.11 8.30 -12.85
N THR A 191 6.98 7.41 -13.32
CA THR A 191 8.17 7.76 -14.11
C THR A 191 7.91 7.43 -15.57
N GLU A 192 8.09 8.40 -16.46
CA GLU A 192 7.84 8.24 -17.89
C GLU A 192 8.61 7.03 -18.45
N GLY A 193 7.91 6.17 -19.18
CA GLY A 193 8.49 4.96 -19.78
C GLY A 193 8.78 3.80 -18.81
N VAL A 194 8.44 3.92 -17.52
CA VAL A 194 8.62 2.86 -16.52
C VAL A 194 7.27 2.31 -16.09
N MET A 195 7.16 0.98 -16.02
CA MET A 195 5.97 0.30 -15.52
C MET A 195 5.83 0.49 -14.00
N PRO A 196 4.73 1.07 -13.50
CA PRO A 196 4.51 1.22 -12.07
C PRO A 196 4.38 -0.13 -11.35
N THR A 197 4.89 -0.18 -10.13
CA THR A 197 4.79 -1.32 -9.23
C THR A 197 3.41 -1.39 -8.57
N GLU A 198 3.08 -2.55 -8.00
CA GLU A 198 1.88 -2.70 -7.18
C GLU A 198 1.83 -1.68 -6.02
N ASN A 199 2.98 -1.36 -5.42
CA ASN A 199 3.06 -0.36 -4.36
C ASN A 199 2.71 1.04 -4.86
N ASP A 200 3.18 1.43 -6.05
CA ASP A 200 2.90 2.76 -6.62
C ASP A 200 1.38 2.96 -6.79
N PHE A 201 0.67 1.92 -7.26
CA PHE A 201 -0.80 1.98 -7.34
C PHE A 201 -1.47 2.00 -5.96
N LEU A 202 -0.91 1.30 -4.96
CA LEU A 202 -1.47 1.24 -3.61
C LEU A 202 -1.30 2.57 -2.86
N GLU A 203 -0.14 3.21 -3.00
CA GLU A 203 0.18 4.50 -2.38
C GLU A 203 -0.73 5.61 -2.91
N ILE A 204 -0.97 5.64 -4.22
CA ILE A 204 -1.86 6.60 -4.87
C ILE A 204 -3.35 6.18 -4.76
N GLY A 205 -3.63 4.99 -4.20
CA GLY A 205 -5.00 4.48 -4.06
C GLY A 205 -5.66 4.05 -5.36
N ARG A 206 -4.90 3.87 -6.44
CA ARG A 206 -5.34 3.39 -7.77
C ARG A 206 -5.36 1.85 -7.85
N SER A 207 -5.83 1.18 -6.79
CA SER A 207 -5.87 -0.29 -6.72
C SER A 207 -6.75 -0.93 -7.81
N SER A 208 -7.76 -0.21 -8.31
CA SER A 208 -8.61 -0.69 -9.41
C SER A 208 -7.83 -0.79 -10.73
N LEU A 209 -6.91 0.15 -10.99
CA LEU A 209 -6.03 0.11 -12.15
C LEU A 209 -5.01 -1.03 -12.01
N ASN A 210 -4.42 -1.23 -10.82
CA ASN A 210 -3.56 -2.38 -10.56
C ASN A 210 -4.29 -3.70 -10.86
N LEU A 211 -5.55 -3.85 -10.42
CA LEU A 211 -6.34 -5.05 -10.74
C LEU A 211 -6.57 -5.22 -12.24
N GLY A 212 -6.80 -4.12 -12.97
CA GLY A 212 -6.90 -4.13 -14.43
C GLY A 212 -5.61 -4.59 -15.10
N VAL A 213 -4.47 -4.03 -14.69
CA VAL A 213 -3.13 -4.41 -15.16
C VAL A 213 -2.84 -5.89 -14.83
N SER A 214 -3.04 -6.31 -13.58
CA SER A 214 -2.81 -7.70 -13.15
C SER A 214 -3.65 -8.71 -13.92
N LYS A 215 -4.84 -8.33 -14.40
CA LYS A 215 -5.68 -9.21 -15.22
C LYS A 215 -5.06 -9.51 -16.59
N PHE A 216 -4.43 -8.52 -17.22
CA PHE A 216 -3.72 -8.70 -18.49
C PHE A 216 -2.27 -9.16 -18.30
N GLY A 217 -1.76 -9.12 -17.07
CA GLY A 217 -0.39 -9.47 -16.70
C GLY A 217 0.54 -8.27 -16.81
N HIS A 218 1.26 -7.95 -15.73
CA HIS A 218 2.14 -6.76 -15.64
C HIS A 218 3.18 -6.72 -16.78
N SER A 219 3.95 -7.80 -16.98
CA SER A 219 4.96 -7.85 -18.05
C SER A 219 4.34 -7.78 -19.45
N HIS A 220 3.14 -8.36 -19.65
CA HIS A 220 2.45 -8.29 -20.94
C HIS A 220 1.94 -6.87 -21.26
N VAL A 221 1.42 -6.18 -20.24
CA VAL A 221 1.02 -4.77 -20.34
C VAL A 221 2.23 -3.89 -20.62
N ALA A 222 3.33 -4.07 -19.89
CA ALA A 222 4.57 -3.32 -20.09
C ALA A 222 5.11 -3.48 -21.51
N GLN A 223 5.23 -4.73 -21.99
CA GLN A 223 5.67 -5.03 -23.36
C GLN A 223 4.79 -4.35 -24.42
N ARG A 224 3.47 -4.44 -24.27
CA ARG A 224 2.52 -3.93 -25.27
C ARG A 224 2.43 -2.40 -25.30
N LEU A 225 2.78 -1.73 -24.20
CA LEU A 225 2.84 -0.27 -24.11
C LEU A 225 4.25 0.31 -24.27
N GLY A 226 5.27 -0.54 -24.47
CA GLY A 226 6.66 -0.10 -24.59
C GLY A 226 7.26 0.44 -23.28
N LEU A 227 6.78 -0.03 -22.14
CA LEU A 227 7.27 0.34 -20.82
C LEU A 227 8.39 -0.60 -20.37
N SER A 228 9.39 -0.06 -19.69
CA SER A 228 10.45 -0.84 -19.04
C SER A 228 9.97 -1.42 -17.70
N GLU A 229 10.44 -2.61 -17.33
CA GLU A 229 10.17 -3.16 -16.00
C GLU A 229 10.86 -2.30 -14.94
N PRO A 230 10.22 -2.08 -13.77
CA PRO A 230 10.84 -1.32 -12.70
C PRO A 230 12.09 -2.07 -12.24
N LEU A 231 13.24 -1.39 -12.23
CA LEU A 231 14.50 -1.96 -11.77
C LEU A 231 14.26 -2.57 -10.39
N GLN A 232 14.41 -3.90 -10.28
CA GLN A 232 14.42 -4.55 -8.97
C GLN A 232 15.46 -3.82 -8.12
N SER A 233 15.12 -3.46 -6.88
CA SER A 233 15.99 -2.68 -5.98
C SER A 233 17.40 -3.26 -5.79
N THR A 234 17.60 -4.52 -6.18
CA THR A 234 18.89 -5.23 -6.25
C THR A 234 19.80 -4.76 -7.39
N GLN A 235 19.26 -4.30 -8.52
CA GLN A 235 20.06 -3.87 -9.68
C GLN A 235 20.72 -2.51 -9.42
N ILE A 236 20.01 -1.57 -8.78
CA ILE A 236 20.55 -0.24 -8.43
C ILE A 236 21.73 -0.38 -7.46
N ALA A 237 21.67 -1.34 -6.52
CA ALA A 237 22.78 -1.62 -5.61
C ALA A 237 23.99 -2.22 -6.34
N LEU A 238 23.77 -3.10 -7.32
CA LEU A 238 24.84 -3.71 -8.12
C LEU A 238 25.49 -2.72 -9.09
N ASP A 239 24.70 -1.89 -9.79
CA ASP A 239 25.21 -0.88 -10.72
C ASP A 239 25.95 0.25 -9.99
N THR A 240 25.46 0.66 -8.82
CA THR A 240 26.16 1.65 -7.97
C THR A 240 27.46 1.10 -7.39
N LEU A 241 27.52 -0.21 -7.10
CA LEU A 241 28.75 -0.87 -6.64
C LEU A 241 29.73 -1.11 -7.80
N LEU A 242 29.26 -1.44 -9.00
CA LEU A 242 30.08 -1.62 -10.19
C LEU A 242 30.68 -0.30 -10.70
N GLN A 243 29.91 0.79 -10.72
CA GLN A 243 30.43 2.13 -11.05
C GLN A 243 31.43 2.63 -10.01
N ARG A 244 31.24 2.31 -8.72
CA ARG A 244 32.25 2.61 -7.68
C ARG A 244 33.51 1.78 -7.83
N SER A 245 33.42 0.51 -8.26
CA SER A 245 34.61 -0.30 -8.51
C SER A 245 35.38 0.15 -9.75
N LEU A 246 34.70 0.59 -10.81
CA LEU A 246 35.37 1.10 -12.02
C LEU A 246 36.10 2.43 -11.75
N ASN A 247 35.48 3.34 -10.99
CA ASN A 247 36.11 4.62 -10.62
C ASN A 247 37.29 4.48 -9.63
N LEU A 248 37.47 3.32 -8.99
CA LEU A 248 38.59 3.03 -8.10
C LEU A 248 39.81 2.46 -8.84
N TRP A 249 39.65 1.94 -10.08
CA TRP A 249 40.76 1.42 -10.87
C TRP A 249 41.43 2.51 -11.73
N GLU A 250 40.73 3.60 -12.07
CA GLU A 250 41.30 4.75 -12.78
C GLU A 250 42.23 5.64 -11.92
N TYR A 251 42.38 5.36 -10.62
CA TYR A 251 43.19 6.16 -9.69
C TYR A 251 44.47 5.46 -9.17
N CYS A 252 44.86 4.31 -9.74
CA CYS A 252 46.02 3.53 -9.26
C CYS A 252 47.18 3.39 -10.26
N GLU A 253 47.20 4.09 -11.38
CA GLU A 253 48.37 4.17 -12.27
C GLU A 253 48.87 5.62 -12.36
N CYS A 254 49.76 6.01 -11.45
CA CYS A 254 50.81 7.03 -11.62
C CYS A 254 51.47 7.23 -10.26
N ASP A 255 52.56 6.50 -9.98
CA ASP A 255 53.71 6.99 -9.19
C ASP A 255 54.75 5.87 -9.15
N GLY A 256 55.64 5.91 -10.16
CA GLY A 256 56.82 5.08 -10.24
C GLY A 256 57.86 5.80 -11.09
N ASP A 257 58.95 6.18 -10.42
CA ASP A 257 60.26 6.50 -10.97
C ASP A 257 60.55 7.92 -11.47
N THR A 258 61.11 8.74 -10.58
CA THR A 258 62.26 9.61 -10.94
C THR A 258 63.37 9.44 -9.91
N GLU A 259 64.33 8.58 -10.26
CA GLU A 259 65.65 8.46 -9.67
C GLU A 259 66.64 9.37 -10.45
N GLU A 260 67.67 9.83 -9.74
CA GLU A 260 68.95 10.40 -10.22
C GLU A 260 68.99 11.80 -10.87
N ARG A 261 69.44 12.80 -10.08
CA ARG A 261 70.86 13.25 -10.09
C ARG A 261 71.17 14.22 -8.94
#